data_AF-A0A5S3YM38-F1
#
_entry.id   AF-A0A5S3YM38-F1
#
_cell.length_a   1.000
_cell.length_b   1.000
_cell.length_c   1.000
_cell.angle_alpha   90.00
_cell.angle_beta   90.00
_cell.angle_gamma   90.00
#
_symmetry.space_group_name_H-M   'P 1'
#
loop_
_entity.id
_entity.type
_entity.pdbx_description
1 polymer ?
#
loop_
_entity_poly.entity_id
_entity_poly.type
_entity_poly.pdbx_seq_one_letter_code
_entity_poly.pdbx_strand_id
1 'polypeptide(L)' 'ISESLTQHESNAVADWLVIAAANGNTFEKRYTGQSQITGPLKHEQAKVESQLNNLTKKMLTRIVTDQVLINFLQGQ' A
#
# COMPACT_ATOMS: atom_id res chain seq x y z
N ILE A 1 -10.94 -35.55 14.95
CA ILE A 1 -9.91 -34.53 14.67
C ILE A 1 -9.40 -34.75 13.26
N SER A 2 -9.61 -33.78 12.36
CA SER A 2 -8.66 -33.35 11.33
C SER A 2 -9.36 -32.30 10.47
N GLU A 3 -9.49 -31.07 10.99
CA GLU A 3 -9.62 -29.95 10.09
C GLU A 3 -8.30 -29.88 9.32
N SER A 4 -8.34 -30.27 8.05
CA SER A 4 -7.23 -30.12 7.12
C SER A 4 -6.60 -28.74 7.31
N LEU A 5 -5.36 -28.72 7.79
CA LEU A 5 -4.49 -27.57 8.00
C LEU A 5 -4.10 -26.92 6.66
N THR A 6 -5.07 -26.48 5.86
CA THR A 6 -4.77 -25.64 4.70
C THR A 6 -4.58 -24.21 5.21
N GLN A 7 -3.32 -23.89 5.54
CA GLN A 7 -2.87 -22.52 5.71
C GLN A 7 -2.87 -21.83 4.34
N HIS A 8 -3.49 -20.66 4.28
CA HIS A 8 -3.46 -19.78 3.13
C HIS A 8 -2.52 -18.62 3.43
N GLU A 9 -1.64 -18.33 2.48
CA GLU A 9 -0.78 -17.15 2.48
C GLU A 9 -1.27 -16.19 1.39
N SER A 10 -1.56 -14.96 1.79
CA SER A 10 -1.87 -13.88 0.87
C SER A 10 -0.78 -12.83 0.93
N ASN A 11 -0.19 -12.54 -0.23
CA ASN A 11 0.80 -11.49 -0.41
C ASN A 11 0.24 -10.37 -1.30
N ALA A 12 0.03 -9.19 -0.72
CA ALA A 12 -0.41 -8.00 -1.43
C ALA A 12 0.77 -7.04 -1.61
N VAL A 13 1.01 -6.61 -2.85
CA VAL A 13 2.10 -5.69 -3.22
C VAL A 13 1.49 -4.44 -3.85
N ALA A 14 2.01 -3.27 -3.47
CA ALA A 14 1.69 -1.98 -4.05
C ALA A 14 2.98 -1.31 -4.55
N ASP A 15 2.95 -0.81 -5.78
CA ASP A 15 4.00 0.00 -6.39
C ASP A 15 3.32 1.20 -7.07
N TRP A 16 3.46 2.38 -6.47
CA TRP A 16 2.79 3.60 -6.90
C TRP A 16 3.82 4.65 -7.28
N LEU A 17 3.72 5.16 -8.51
CA LEU A 17 4.50 6.30 -8.97
C LEU A 17 3.67 7.58 -8.79
N VAL A 18 4.17 8.53 -8.01
CA VAL A 18 3.57 9.85 -7.87
C VAL A 18 4.40 10.85 -8.65
N ILE A 19 3.73 11.54 -9.58
CA ILE A 19 4.31 12.61 -10.39
C ILE A 19 3.54 13.89 -10.06
N ALA A 20 4.26 14.96 -9.76
CA ALA A 20 3.68 16.28 -9.57
C ALA A 20 4.48 17.32 -10.36
N ALA A 21 3.78 18.31 -10.92
CA ALA A 21 4.40 19.41 -11.65
C ALA A 21 3.98 20.74 -11.02
N ALA A 22 4.95 21.56 -10.62
CA ALA A 22 4.72 22.85 -9.97
C ALA A 22 5.88 23.80 -10.31
N ASN A 23 5.57 25.08 -10.59
CA ASN A 23 6.56 26.14 -10.85
C ASN A 23 7.64 25.78 -11.89
N GLY A 24 7.28 25.02 -12.93
CA GLY A 24 8.20 24.58 -13.98
C GLY A 24 9.12 23.40 -13.61
N ASN A 25 9.00 22.88 -12.37
CA ASN A 25 9.74 21.71 -11.89
C ASN A 25 8.84 20.47 -11.88
N THR A 26 9.47 19.29 -11.83
CA THR A 26 8.79 17.99 -11.70
C THR A 26 9.31 17.25 -10.48
N PHE A 27 8.37 16.74 -9.69
CA PHE A 27 8.61 15.75 -8.65
C PHE A 27 8.20 14.39 -9.18
N GLU A 28 9.07 13.40 -8.97
CA GLU A 28 8.77 12.01 -9.23
C GLU A 28 9.26 11.17 -8.05
N LYS A 29 8.37 10.37 -7.47
CA LYS A 29 8.75 9.43 -6.41
C LYS A 29 7.91 8.17 -6.48
N ARG A 30 8.59 7.03 -6.39
CA ARG A 30 7.97 5.71 -6.27
C ARG A 30 7.77 5.36 -4.80
N TYR A 31 6.56 4.92 -4.47
CA TYR A 31 6.17 4.42 -3.16
C TYR A 31 5.84 2.94 -3.29
N THR A 32 6.55 2.10 -2.57
CA THR A 32 6.29 0.66 -2.53
C THR A 32 5.80 0.21 -1.16
N GLY A 33 4.97 -0.81 -1.16
CA GLY A 33 4.45 -1.42 0.06
C GLY A 33 4.10 -2.87 -0.15
N GLN A 34 4.18 -3.64 0.92
CA GLN A 34 3.79 -5.04 0.92
C GLN A 34 3.02 -5.33 2.21
N SER A 35 2.06 -6.23 2.12
CA SER A 35 1.34 -6.77 3.25
C SER A 35 1.23 -8.29 3.07
N GLN A 36 1.56 -9.06 4.10
CA GLN A 36 1.44 -10.50 4.09
C GLN A 36 0.50 -10.94 5.22
N ILE A 37 -0.43 -11.85 4.91
CA ILE A 37 -1.32 -12.47 5.89
C ILE A 37 -1.26 -13.97 5.71
N THR A 38 -1.12 -14.69 6.82
CA THR A 38 -1.22 -16.15 6.87
C THR A 38 -2.41 -16.52 7.75
N GLY A 39 -3.28 -17.44 7.30
CA GLY A 39 -4.45 -17.84 8.07
C GLY A 39 -5.21 -19.04 7.51
N PRO A 40 -6.29 -19.49 8.20
CA PRO A 40 -7.08 -20.64 7.76
C PRO A 40 -8.00 -20.31 6.57
N LEU A 41 -8.16 -21.27 5.65
CA LEU A 41 -8.84 -21.18 4.34
C LEU A 41 -10.32 -20.71 4.36
N LYS A 42 -11.02 -20.75 5.49
CA LYS A 42 -12.48 -20.54 5.53
C LYS A 42 -12.93 -19.07 5.41
N HIS A 43 -12.03 -18.09 5.48
CA HIS A 43 -12.41 -16.68 5.66
C HIS A 43 -11.58 -15.74 4.77
N GLU A 44 -11.62 -15.95 3.45
CA GLU A 44 -10.55 -15.43 2.56
C GLU A 44 -10.89 -14.11 1.88
N GLN A 45 -12.08 -13.95 1.30
CA GLN A 45 -12.37 -12.77 0.47
C GLN A 45 -12.36 -11.46 1.28
N ALA A 46 -13.05 -11.43 2.42
CA ALA A 46 -13.06 -10.25 3.31
C ALA A 46 -11.67 -9.95 3.89
N LYS A 47 -10.82 -10.97 4.09
CA LYS A 47 -9.43 -10.76 4.56
C LYS A 47 -8.54 -10.18 3.48
N VAL A 48 -8.67 -10.64 2.23
CA VAL A 48 -7.95 -10.09 1.08
C VAL A 48 -8.37 -8.64 0.82
N GLU A 49 -9.67 -8.34 0.82
CA GLU A 49 -10.18 -6.97 0.68
C GLU A 49 -9.69 -6.06 1.82
N SER A 50 -9.73 -6.56 3.07
CA SER A 50 -9.19 -5.83 4.22
C SER A 50 -7.68 -5.58 4.08
N GLN A 51 -6.92 -6.58 3.61
CA GLN A 51 -5.47 -6.47 3.38
C GLN A 51 -5.14 -5.39 2.34
N LEU A 52 -5.83 -5.41 1.20
CA LEU A 52 -5.68 -4.41 0.15
C LEU A 52 -6.05 -3.03 0.66
N ASN A 53 -7.18 -2.89 1.37
CA ASN A 53 -7.62 -1.63 1.94
C ASN A 53 -6.61 -1.07 2.95
N ASN A 54 -6.06 -1.92 3.82
CA ASN A 54 -5.06 -1.50 4.80
C ASN A 54 -3.73 -1.11 4.12
N LEU A 55 -3.31 -1.84 3.09
CA LEU A 55 -2.13 -1.50 2.30
C LEU A 55 -2.33 -0.15 1.61
N THR A 56 -3.44 0.05 0.91
CA THR A 56 -3.80 1.31 0.25
C THR A 56 -3.81 2.50 1.22
N LYS A 57 -4.42 2.35 2.41
CA LYS A 57 -4.41 3.41 3.45
C LYS A 57 -2.99 3.77 3.87
N LYS A 58 -2.13 2.78 4.14
CA LYS A 58 -0.72 3.02 4.51
C LYS A 58 0.03 3.74 3.39
N MET A 59 -0.20 3.35 2.14
CA MET A 59 0.42 3.98 0.98
C MET A 59 -0.02 5.44 0.83
N LEU A 60 -1.32 5.72 0.89
CA LEU A 60 -1.85 7.08 0.85
C LEU A 60 -1.31 7.93 2.00
N THR A 61 -1.30 7.43 3.24
CA THR A 61 -0.72 8.14 4.38
C THR A 61 0.72 8.51 4.10
N ARG A 62 1.57 7.57 3.65
CA ARG A 62 2.97 7.85 3.32
C ARG A 62 3.13 8.95 2.27
N ILE A 63 2.28 8.96 1.25
CA ILE A 63 2.30 9.98 0.19
C ILE A 63 1.90 11.35 0.74
N VAL A 64 0.77 11.45 1.44
CA VAL A 64 0.26 12.74 1.91
C VAL A 64 1.07 13.33 3.07
N THR A 65 1.84 12.50 3.78
CA THR A 65 2.78 12.96 4.82
C THR A 65 4.22 13.07 4.31
N ASP A 66 4.47 12.90 3.01
CA ASP A 66 5.82 12.98 2.47
C ASP A 66 6.29 14.44 2.43
N GLN A 67 7.22 14.79 3.31
CA GLN A 67 7.71 16.17 3.42
C GLN A 67 8.36 16.66 2.12
N VAL A 68 8.97 15.79 1.32
CA VAL A 68 9.59 16.19 0.04
C VAL A 68 8.51 16.58 -0.96
N LEU A 69 7.44 15.77 -1.04
CA LEU A 69 6.29 16.11 -1.89
C LEU A 69 5.60 17.39 -1.38
N ILE A 70 5.39 17.52 -0.07
CA ILE A 70 4.78 18.70 0.54
C ILE A 70 5.60 19.96 0.22
N ASN A 71 6.91 19.93 0.43
CA ASN A 71 7.80 21.07 0.14
C ASN A 71 7.77 21.41 -1.35
N PHE A 72 7.86 20.40 -2.22
CA PHE A 72 7.75 20.59 -3.67
C PHE A 72 6.44 21.29 -4.06
N LEU A 73 5.31 20.85 -3.51
CA LEU A 73 3.99 21.45 -3.77
C LEU A 73 3.87 22.86 -3.19
N GLN A 74 4.58 23.17 -2.11
CA GLN A 74 4.65 24.50 -1.50
C GLN A 74 5.64 25.44 -2.23
N GLY A 75 6.42 24.92 -3.19
CA GLY A 75 7.46 25.68 -3.88
C GLY A 75 8.66 26.02 -2.99
N GLN A 76 8.91 25.19 -1.97
CA GLN A 76 10.06 25.29 -1.05
C GLN A 76 11.22 24.42 -1.49
#